data_AF-A0A928DA67-F1
#
_entry.id   AF-A0A928DA67-F1
#
_cell.length_a   1.000
_cell.length_b   1.000
_cell.length_c   1.000
_cell.angle_alpha   90.00
_cell.angle_beta   90.00
_cell.angle_gamma   90.00
#
_symmetry.space_group_name_H-M   'P 1'
#
loop_
_entity.id
_entity.type
_entity.pdbx_description
1 polymer ?
#
loop_
_entity_poly.entity_id
_entity_poly.type
_entity_poly.pdbx_seq_one_letter_code
_entity_poly.pdbx_strand_id
1 'polypeptide(L)'
;MKLFAEQRIRGVIGKMDEIDASLDPFLENWSLYRLGTVVRSVLRLGAWEIAHAPDIPTPIVINEAVDIAKFFSDSQSGRFVNGVLDKYAKSLPAKQPATTE
;
A
#
# COMPACT_ATOMS: atom_id res chain seq x y z
N MET A 1 1.77 -10.76 -2.88
CA MET A 1 1.18 -10.86 -1.53
C MET A 1 1.40 -12.20 -0.78
N LYS A 2 1.44 -13.38 -1.44
CA LYS A 2 1.23 -14.69 -0.78
C LYS A 2 2.43 -15.43 -0.15
N LEU A 3 3.66 -15.08 -0.46
CA LEU A 3 4.84 -15.59 0.26
C LEU A 3 5.35 -14.46 1.18
N PHE A 4 5.73 -14.80 2.42
CA PHE A 4 6.25 -13.86 3.46
C PHE A 4 5.25 -12.93 4.18
N ALA A 5 3.97 -13.32 4.30
CA ALA A 5 2.95 -12.51 4.99
C ALA A 5 3.37 -12.06 6.41
N GLU A 6 4.00 -12.92 7.20
CA GLU A 6 4.44 -12.58 8.57
C GLU A 6 5.52 -11.49 8.58
N GLN A 7 6.54 -11.59 7.72
CA GLN A 7 7.61 -10.60 7.64
C GLN A 7 7.06 -9.22 7.26
N ARG A 8 6.09 -9.20 6.34
CA ARG A 8 5.43 -7.97 5.89
C ARG A 8 4.59 -7.35 7.01
N ILE A 9 3.81 -8.16 7.71
CA ILE A 9 3.02 -7.71 8.86
C ILE A 9 3.94 -7.14 9.95
N ARG A 10 5.04 -7.83 10.28
CA ARG A 10 6.03 -7.33 11.24
C ARG A 10 6.67 -6.01 10.77
N GLY A 11 6.99 -5.91 9.49
CA GLY A 11 7.51 -4.69 8.89
C GLY A 11 6.54 -3.52 8.98
N VAL A 12 5.25 -3.76 8.73
CA VAL A 12 4.20 -2.75 8.88
C VAL A 12 4.04 -2.34 10.34
N ILE A 13 3.94 -3.29 11.27
CA ILE A 13 3.78 -3.00 12.71
C ILE A 13 4.97 -2.18 13.24
N GLY A 14 6.19 -2.55 12.86
CA GLY A 14 7.41 -1.87 13.32
C GLY A 14 7.58 -0.43 12.81
N LYS A 15 6.79 -0.03 11.80
CA LYS A 15 6.87 1.30 11.17
C LYS A 15 5.49 1.96 11.01
N MET A 16 4.51 1.54 11.81
CA MET A 16 3.12 1.92 11.56
C MET A 16 2.92 3.44 11.54
N ASP A 17 3.51 4.16 12.48
CA ASP A 17 3.38 5.62 12.56
C ASP A 17 4.06 6.33 11.38
N GLU A 18 5.22 5.83 10.93
CA GLU A 18 5.92 6.35 9.74
C GLU A 18 5.10 6.12 8.47
N ILE A 19 4.52 4.92 8.31
CA ILE A 19 3.67 4.58 7.17
C ILE A 19 2.43 5.47 7.17
N ASP A 20 1.78 5.63 8.31
CA ASP A 20 0.59 6.46 8.45
C ASP A 20 0.89 7.92 8.08
N ALA A 21 1.98 8.48 8.62
CA ALA A 21 2.41 9.83 8.30
C ALA A 21 2.79 9.98 6.81
N SER A 22 3.37 8.96 6.19
CA SER A 22 3.70 8.97 4.77
C SER A 22 2.47 8.90 3.86
N LEU A 23 1.36 8.32 4.34
CA LEU A 23 0.11 8.20 3.58
C LEU A 23 -0.76 9.45 3.66
N ASP A 24 -0.73 10.16 4.80
CA ASP A 24 -1.61 11.29 5.10
C ASP A 24 -1.71 12.34 3.98
N PRO A 25 -0.61 12.77 3.32
CA PRO A 25 -0.66 13.74 2.22
C PRO A 25 -1.48 13.27 1.01
N PHE A 26 -1.68 11.96 0.85
CA PHE A 26 -2.36 11.34 -0.29
C PHE A 26 -3.83 11.02 -0.01
N LEU A 27 -4.28 11.17 1.24
CA LEU A 27 -5.64 10.89 1.66
C LEU A 27 -6.59 12.08 1.51
N GLU A 28 -6.10 13.21 1.00
CA GLU A 28 -6.86 14.44 0.74
C GLU A 28 -7.71 14.83 1.97
N ASN A 29 -9.05 14.69 1.89
CA ASN A 29 -10.01 15.07 2.94
C ASN A 29 -10.29 13.95 3.95
N TRP A 30 -9.65 12.79 3.80
CA TRP A 30 -9.83 11.64 4.66
C TRP A 30 -8.67 11.53 5.64
N SER A 31 -8.99 11.38 6.92
CA SER A 31 -7.99 10.88 7.86
C SER A 31 -7.90 9.37 7.71
N LEU A 32 -6.70 8.82 7.73
CA LEU A 32 -6.47 7.38 7.68
C LEU A 32 -7.29 6.62 8.73
N TYR A 33 -7.41 7.19 9.94
CA TYR A 33 -8.17 6.59 11.04
C TYR A 33 -9.68 6.59 10.84
N ARG A 34 -10.21 7.45 9.96
CA ARG A 34 -11.63 7.46 9.57
C ARG A 34 -11.97 6.41 8.50
N LEU A 35 -10.98 5.79 7.89
CA LEU A 35 -11.20 4.72 6.91
C LEU A 35 -11.63 3.43 7.61
N GLY A 36 -12.42 2.61 6.90
CA GLY A 36 -12.73 1.26 7.34
C GLY A 36 -11.45 0.44 7.58
N THR A 37 -11.49 -0.45 8.58
CA THR A 37 -10.30 -1.21 9.03
C THR A 37 -9.61 -1.96 7.89
N VAL A 38 -10.38 -2.54 6.97
CA VAL A 38 -9.85 -3.24 5.78
C VAL A 38 -9.07 -2.26 4.90
N VAL A 39 -9.69 -1.17 4.46
CA VAL A 39 -9.06 -0.19 3.55
C VAL A 39 -7.80 0.40 4.18
N ARG A 40 -7.85 0.78 5.45
CA ARG A 40 -6.68 1.26 6.20
C ARG A 40 -5.55 0.23 6.21
N SER A 41 -5.87 -1.04 6.47
CA SER A 41 -4.85 -2.09 6.55
C SER A 41 -4.22 -2.39 5.19
N VAL A 42 -5.02 -2.38 4.13
CA VAL A 42 -4.56 -2.55 2.75
C VAL A 42 -3.62 -1.41 2.35
N LEU A 43 -3.98 -0.16 2.66
CA LEU A 43 -3.13 0.99 2.37
C LEU A 43 -1.78 0.91 3.09
N ARG A 44 -1.78 0.58 4.38
CA ARG A 44 -0.54 0.42 5.16
C ARG A 44 0.36 -0.65 4.57
N LEU A 45 -0.21 -1.79 4.22
CA LEU A 45 0.52 -2.91 3.66
C LEU A 45 1.08 -2.58 2.27
N GLY A 46 0.27 -2.01 1.39
CA GLY A 46 0.69 -1.59 0.06
C GLY A 46 1.79 -0.51 0.10
N ALA A 47 1.63 0.51 0.96
CA ALA A 47 2.63 1.57 1.13
C ALA A 47 3.97 1.02 1.64
N TRP A 48 3.92 0.08 2.60
CA TRP A 48 5.12 -0.57 3.11
C TRP A 48 5.85 -1.37 2.03
N GLU A 49 5.14 -2.18 1.24
CA GLU A 49 5.75 -2.98 0.16
C GLU A 49 6.32 -2.10 -0.96
N ILE A 50 5.61 -1.03 -1.33
CA ILE A 50 6.12 -0.07 -2.31
C ILE A 50 7.43 0.55 -1.83
N ALA A 51 7.55 0.90 -0.54
CA ALA A 51 8.75 1.51 -0.01
C ALA A 51 9.89 0.52 0.31
N HIS A 52 9.58 -0.73 0.68
CA HIS A 52 10.54 -1.63 1.32
C HIS A 52 10.75 -2.98 0.61
N ALA A 53 9.93 -3.34 -0.39
CA ALA A 53 10.07 -4.58 -1.15
C ALA A 53 10.59 -4.29 -2.58
N PRO A 54 11.89 -4.03 -2.77
CA PRO A 54 12.46 -3.65 -4.07
C PRO A 54 12.35 -4.75 -5.14
N ASP A 55 12.21 -6.00 -4.71
CA ASP A 55 12.02 -7.20 -5.52
C ASP A 55 10.62 -7.29 -6.15
N ILE A 56 9.65 -6.49 -5.68
CA ILE A 56 8.28 -6.51 -6.18
C ILE A 56 7.98 -5.25 -7.00
N PRO A 57 7.65 -5.41 -8.30
CA PRO A 57 7.19 -4.30 -9.12
C PRO A 57 5.98 -3.59 -8.49
N THR A 58 6.06 -2.26 -8.39
CA THR A 58 4.99 -1.42 -7.82
C THR A 58 3.60 -1.67 -8.44
N PRO A 59 3.45 -1.84 -9.78
CA PRO A 59 2.14 -2.13 -10.37
C PRO A 59 1.52 -3.44 -9.85
N ILE A 60 2.33 -4.44 -9.51
CA ILE A 60 1.85 -5.71 -8.96
C ILE A 60 1.30 -5.48 -7.55
N VAL A 61 2.03 -4.75 -6.70
CA VAL A 61 1.58 -4.40 -5.33
C VAL A 61 0.25 -3.64 -5.37
N ILE A 62 0.13 -2.64 -6.25
CA ILE A 62 -1.10 -1.84 -6.38
C ILE A 62 -2.27 -2.71 -6.83
N ASN A 63 -2.09 -3.53 -7.87
CA ASN A 63 -3.15 -4.42 -8.35
C ASN A 63 -3.65 -5.38 -7.26
N GLU A 64 -2.73 -6.02 -6.53
CA GLU A 64 -3.12 -6.92 -5.43
C GLU A 64 -3.86 -6.17 -4.30
N ALA A 65 -3.40 -4.98 -3.92
CA ALA A 65 -4.06 -4.15 -2.91
C ALA A 65 -5.49 -3.77 -3.34
N VAL A 66 -5.67 -3.40 -4.60
CA VAL A 66 -6.98 -3.06 -5.19
C VAL A 66 -7.92 -4.27 -5.15
N ASP A 67 -7.43 -5.45 -5.51
CA ASP A 67 -8.25 -6.66 -5.51
C ASP A 67 -8.66 -7.09 -4.09
N ILE A 68 -7.77 -6.97 -3.11
CA ILE A 68 -8.09 -7.20 -1.69
C ILE A 68 -9.15 -6.21 -1.22
N ALA A 69 -9.00 -4.92 -1.53
CA ALA A 69 -9.96 -3.90 -1.14
C ALA A 69 -11.35 -4.11 -1.76
N LYS A 70 -11.42 -4.53 -3.03
CA LYS A 70 -12.68 -4.89 -3.70
C LYS A 70 -13.35 -6.09 -3.05
N PHE A 71 -12.56 -7.12 -2.72
CA PHE A 71 -13.07 -8.38 -2.20
C PHE A 71 -13.65 -8.24 -0.79
N PHE A 72 -12.97 -7.50 0.09
CA PHE A 72 -13.37 -7.37 1.50
C PHE A 72 -14.20 -6.11 1.82
N SER A 73 -14.36 -5.21 0.86
CA SER A 73 -15.17 -4.00 1.01
C SER A 73 -16.07 -3.85 -0.22
N ASP A 74 -15.76 -2.94 -1.14
CA ASP A 74 -16.55 -2.71 -2.34
C ASP A 74 -15.68 -2.15 -3.50
N SER A 75 -16.32 -1.99 -4.67
CA SER A 75 -15.63 -1.45 -5.85
C SER A 75 -15.12 -0.01 -5.68
N GLN A 76 -15.76 0.79 -4.82
CA GLN A 76 -15.34 2.16 -4.53
C GLN A 76 -14.04 2.16 -3.74
N SER A 77 -13.94 1.28 -2.74
CA SER A 77 -12.75 1.05 -1.92
C SER A 77 -11.56 0.65 -2.78
N GLY A 78 -11.78 -0.22 -3.78
CA GLY A 78 -10.76 -0.58 -4.77
C GLY A 78 -10.23 0.63 -5.55
N ARG A 79 -11.11 1.49 -6.07
CA ARG A 79 -10.70 2.72 -6.78
C ARG A 79 -9.96 3.70 -5.87
N PHE A 80 -10.43 3.84 -4.64
CA PHE A 80 -9.79 4.69 -3.64
C PHE A 80 -8.36 4.22 -3.33
N VAL A 81 -8.18 2.92 -3.04
CA VAL A 81 -6.86 2.33 -2.79
C VAL A 81 -5.92 2.53 -3.97
N ASN A 82 -6.40 2.29 -5.21
CA ASN A 82 -5.60 2.53 -6.41
C ASN A 82 -5.08 3.97 -6.47
N GLY A 83 -5.99 4.94 -6.33
CA GLY A 83 -5.65 6.36 -6.42
C GLY A 83 -4.65 6.81 -5.37
N VAL A 84 -4.78 6.34 -4.13
CA VAL A 84 -3.86 6.68 -3.03
C VAL A 84 -2.49 6.06 -3.28
N LEU A 85 -2.41 4.76 -3.58
CA LEU A 85 -1.12 4.08 -3.77
C LEU A 85 -0.39 4.52 -5.04
N ASP A 86 -1.11 4.87 -6.12
CA ASP A 86 -0.50 5.44 -7.33
C ASP A 86 0.17 6.79 -7.05
N LYS A 87 -0.50 7.67 -6.28
CA LYS A 87 0.08 8.97 -5.87
C LYS A 87 1.26 8.78 -4.95
N TYR A 88 1.13 7.90 -3.95
CA TYR A 88 2.21 7.56 -3.03
C TYR A 88 3.44 7.03 -3.78
N ALA A 89 3.27 6.07 -4.70
CA ALA A 89 4.34 5.51 -5.50
C ALA A 89 5.11 6.55 -6.31
N LYS A 90 4.40 7.53 -6.90
CA LYS A 90 5.00 8.63 -7.67
C LYS A 90 5.76 9.64 -6.81
N SER A 91 5.49 9.69 -5.50
CA SER A 91 6.21 10.56 -4.57
C SER A 91 7.57 10.00 -4.16
N LEU A 92 7.78 8.69 -4.35
CA LEU A 92 9.02 8.02 -4.02
C LEU A 92 10.04 8.10 -5.17
N PRO A 93 11.34 8.05 -4.87
CA PRO A 93 12.36 7.90 -5.91
C PRO A 93 12.10 6.63 -6.71
N ALA A 94 12.41 6.67 -8.01
CA ALA A 94 12.25 5.53 -8.88
C ALA A 94 12.99 4.31 -8.32
N LYS A 95 12.27 3.19 -8.11
CA LYS A 95 12.92 1.91 -7.81
C LYS A 95 13.88 1.60 -8.95
N GLN A 96 15.12 1.25 -8.60
CA GLN A 96 16.02 0.66 -9.59
C GLN A 96 15.34 -0.60 -10.13
N PRO A 97 15.36 -0.82 -11.46
CA PRO A 97 14.74 -1.99 -12.05
C PRO A 97 15.35 -3.23 -11.39
N ALA A 98 14.48 -4.12 -10.88
CA ALA A 98 14.90 -5.44 -10.46
C ALA A 98 15.66 -6.05 -11.65
N THR A 99 16.92 -6.43 -11.44
CA THR A 99 17.74 -7.10 -12.45
C THR A 99 17.01 -8.38 -12.83
N THR A 100 16.34 -8.36 -13.96
CA THR A 100 15.80 -9.57 -14.60
C THR A 100 17.00 -10.28 -15.22
N GLU A 101 17.54 -11.27 -14.52
CA GLU A 101 18.29 -12.37 -15.14
C GLU A 101 17.33 -13.40 -15.73
#